data_AF-A0AAW0Y6K5-F1
#
_entry.id   AF-A0AAW0Y6K5-F1
#
_cell.length_a   1.000
_cell.length_b   1.000
_cell.length_c   1.000
_cell.angle_alpha   90.00
_cell.angle_beta   90.00
_cell.angle_gamma   90.00
#
_symmetry.space_group_name_H-M   'P 1'
#
loop_
_entity.id
_entity.type
_entity.pdbx_description
1 polymer ?
#
loop_
_entity_poly.entity_id
_entity_poly.type
_entity_poly.pdbx_seq_one_letter_code
_entity_poly.pdbx_strand_id
1 'polypeptide(L)'
;KQVLMVWQWEKGLQLAHNIAYSGKVERVEWEPGSKTSLVTCGHNHIKFWKLNNNVLQGNSGVFGDESRSDQLCVSYLPDSRVVTGTASGHLYVWNEAKIVTAIKDVHPGGVLVTEVYPGGLLSGGTDGNVTLFDKQLNKVSTVS
;
A
#
# COMPACT_ATOMS: atom_id res chain seq x y z
N LYS A 1 18.39 1.61 -8.67
CA LYS A 1 17.82 0.29 -8.32
C LYS A 1 17.81 0.16 -6.81
N GLN A 2 16.66 -0.16 -6.22
CA GLN A 2 16.54 -0.43 -4.78
C GLN A 2 16.30 -1.92 -4.55
N VAL A 3 16.89 -2.45 -3.48
CA VAL A 3 16.84 -3.87 -3.11
C VAL A 3 15.95 -4.00 -1.88
N LEU A 4 15.01 -4.93 -1.92
CA LEU A 4 14.24 -5.37 -0.76
C LEU A 4 15.00 -6.52 -0.11
N MET A 5 15.22 -6.43 1.20
CA MET A 5 15.82 -7.49 2.00
C MET A 5 14.90 -7.83 3.17
N VAL A 6 14.77 -9.11 3.47
CA VAL A 6 14.03 -9.60 4.65
C VAL A 6 15.01 -10.27 5.59
N TRP A 7 14.91 -9.95 6.87
CA TRP A 7 15.83 -10.38 7.92
C TRP A 7 15.08 -11.06 9.06
N GLN A 8 15.64 -12.13 9.59
CA GLN A 8 15.36 -12.60 10.94
C GLN A 8 16.30 -11.86 11.90
N TRP A 9 15.82 -10.71 12.38
CA TRP A 9 16.65 -9.76 13.13
C TRP A 9 17.24 -10.35 14.41
N GLU A 10 16.49 -11.18 15.14
CA GLU A 10 16.94 -11.84 16.39
C GLU A 10 18.20 -12.69 16.19
N LYS A 11 18.38 -13.25 15.00
CA LYS A 11 19.52 -14.13 14.66
C LYS A 11 20.57 -13.42 13.81
N GLY A 12 20.35 -12.16 13.44
CA GLY A 12 21.19 -11.46 12.45
C GLY A 12 21.22 -12.16 11.08
N LEU A 13 20.19 -12.94 10.75
CA LEU A 13 20.17 -13.76 9.53
C LEU A 13 19.35 -13.08 8.43
N GLN A 14 19.98 -12.81 7.29
CA GLN A 14 19.25 -12.40 6.09
C GLN A 14 18.51 -13.60 5.51
N LEU A 15 17.18 -13.54 5.47
CA LEU A 15 16.34 -14.59 4.91
C LEU A 15 16.30 -14.52 3.38
N ALA A 16 16.10 -13.33 2.82
CA ALA A 16 15.95 -13.18 1.37
C ALA A 16 16.32 -11.77 0.91
N HIS A 17 16.63 -11.63 -0.37
CA HIS A 17 16.72 -10.33 -1.03
C HIS A 17 16.25 -10.42 -2.49
N ASN A 18 15.72 -9.31 -3.03
CA ASN A 18 15.38 -9.18 -4.45
C ASN A 18 15.41 -7.70 -4.86
N ILE A 19 15.58 -7.41 -6.15
CA ILE A 19 15.48 -6.05 -6.68
C ILE A 19 14.02 -5.61 -6.60
N ALA A 20 13.75 -4.65 -5.71
CA ALA A 20 12.39 -4.17 -5.49
C ALA A 20 11.87 -3.40 -6.70
N TYR A 21 12.65 -2.42 -7.14
CA TYR A 21 12.33 -1.52 -8.23
C TYR A 21 13.59 -0.83 -8.78
N SER A 22 13.54 -0.37 -10.03
CA SER A 22 14.64 0.40 -10.63
C SER A 22 14.70 1.83 -10.08
N GLY A 23 13.54 2.42 -9.76
CA GLY A 23 13.37 3.75 -9.19
C GLY A 23 13.27 3.76 -7.66
N LYS A 24 12.47 4.68 -7.13
CA LYS A 24 12.35 4.95 -5.69
C LYS A 24 11.20 4.15 -5.06
N VAL A 25 11.52 3.28 -4.10
CA VAL A 25 10.56 2.69 -3.18
C VAL A 25 10.49 3.59 -1.95
N GLU A 26 9.29 3.93 -1.50
CA GLU A 26 9.10 4.87 -0.40
C GLU A 26 8.41 4.25 0.81
N ARG A 27 7.66 3.17 0.61
CA ARG A 27 6.97 2.45 1.67
C ARG A 27 7.12 0.95 1.50
N VAL A 28 7.11 0.25 2.63
CA VAL A 28 7.03 -1.20 2.73
C VAL A 28 6.10 -1.52 3.89
N GLU A 29 5.21 -2.49 3.70
CA GLU A 29 4.26 -2.88 4.72
C GLU A 29 4.03 -4.40 4.68
N TRP A 30 3.99 -5.02 5.85
CA TRP A 30 3.65 -6.43 6.00
C TRP A 30 2.15 -6.62 6.11
N GLU A 31 1.64 -7.70 5.55
CA GLU A 31 0.28 -8.14 5.84
C GLU A 31 0.17 -8.46 7.35
N PRO A 32 -0.80 -7.90 8.09
CA PRO A 32 -0.95 -8.14 9.52
C PRO A 32 -1.02 -9.63 9.87
N GLY A 33 -0.15 -10.06 10.79
CA GLY A 33 -0.05 -11.47 11.20
C GLY A 33 0.67 -12.39 10.20
N SER A 34 0.96 -11.91 8.99
CA SER A 34 1.72 -12.65 7.98
C SER A 34 3.21 -12.52 8.20
N LYS A 35 3.93 -13.63 8.01
CA LYS A 35 5.40 -13.65 7.95
C LYS A 35 5.92 -13.78 6.52
N THR A 36 5.01 -13.86 5.55
CA THR A 36 5.33 -14.21 4.17
C THR A 36 4.90 -13.16 3.17
N SER A 37 3.87 -12.35 3.46
CA SER A 37 3.32 -11.39 2.51
C SER A 37 3.67 -9.96 2.91
N LEU A 38 4.15 -9.17 1.96
CA LEU A 38 4.40 -7.74 2.14
C LEU A 38 4.21 -7.01 0.82
N VAL A 39 3.97 -5.70 0.88
CA VAL A 39 3.82 -4.83 -0.28
C VAL A 39 4.89 -3.73 -0.22
N THR A 40 5.39 -3.31 -1.38
CA THR A 40 6.21 -2.10 -1.49
C THR A 40 5.57 -1.14 -2.47
N CYS A 41 5.61 0.15 -2.17
CA CYS A 41 5.06 1.18 -3.06
C CYS A 41 5.92 2.46 -3.08
N GLY A 42 5.67 3.34 -4.05
CA GLY A 42 6.38 4.61 -4.24
C GLY A 42 6.10 5.22 -5.60
N HIS A 43 7.10 5.93 -6.15
CA HIS A 43 6.98 6.63 -7.43
C HIS A 43 6.80 5.64 -8.58
N ASN A 44 5.64 5.68 -9.25
CA ASN A 44 5.21 4.73 -10.27
C ASN A 44 5.42 3.25 -9.89
N HIS A 45 5.41 2.94 -8.59
CA HIS A 45 5.78 1.63 -8.06
C HIS A 45 4.73 1.13 -7.10
N ILE A 46 4.27 -0.09 -7.36
CA ILE A 46 3.62 -0.96 -6.39
C ILE A 46 3.93 -2.39 -6.76
N LYS A 47 4.33 -3.20 -5.78
CA LYS A 47 4.66 -4.60 -5.98
C LYS A 47 4.32 -5.40 -4.73
N PHE A 48 3.67 -6.53 -4.96
CA PHE A 48 3.20 -7.47 -3.95
C PHE A 48 4.20 -8.62 -3.88
N TRP A 49 4.65 -8.94 -2.68
CA TRP A 49 5.73 -9.91 -2.46
C TRP A 49 5.24 -11.08 -1.63
N LYS A 50 5.69 -12.27 -2.02
CA LYS A 50 5.62 -13.48 -1.19
C LYS A 50 7.03 -13.98 -0.90
N LEU A 51 7.33 -14.16 0.38
CA LEU A 51 8.53 -14.81 0.89
C LEU A 51 8.21 -16.30 1.08
N ASN A 52 8.76 -17.13 0.19
CA ASN A 52 8.63 -18.58 0.25
C ASN A 52 10.03 -19.19 0.27
N ASN A 53 10.34 -20.00 1.28
CA ASN A 53 11.64 -20.69 1.41
C ASN A 53 12.84 -19.77 1.15
N ASN A 54 12.90 -18.62 1.83
CA ASN A 54 14.01 -17.66 1.69
C ASN A 54 14.15 -17.04 0.29
N VAL A 55 13.10 -17.11 -0.54
CA VAL A 55 13.02 -16.47 -1.85
C VAL A 55 11.88 -15.47 -1.86
N LEU A 56 12.18 -14.23 -2.28
CA LEU A 56 11.18 -13.19 -2.51
C LEU A 56 10.70 -13.25 -3.95
N GLN A 57 9.41 -13.54 -4.12
CA GLN A 57 8.70 -13.50 -5.40
C GLN A 57 7.83 -12.25 -5.45
N GLY A 58 8.06 -11.38 -6.43
CA GLY A 58 7.34 -10.12 -6.56
C GLY A 58 6.41 -10.09 -7.77
N ASN A 59 5.17 -9.65 -7.57
CA ASN A 59 4.18 -9.41 -8.61
C ASN A 59 3.85 -7.92 -8.68
N SER A 60 4.05 -7.29 -9.84
CA SER A 60 3.78 -5.85 -10.02
C SER A 60 2.28 -5.58 -10.04
N GLY A 61 1.84 -4.47 -9.44
CA GLY A 61 0.44 -4.08 -9.49
C GLY A 61 -0.02 -3.72 -10.91
N VAL A 62 -1.25 -4.11 -11.24
CA VAL A 62 -1.92 -3.85 -12.50
C VAL A 62 -3.03 -2.82 -12.27
N PHE A 63 -2.88 -1.66 -12.92
CA PHE A 63 -3.79 -0.52 -12.75
C PHE A 63 -5.10 -0.65 -13.54
N GLY A 64 -5.12 -1.47 -14.59
CA GLY A 64 -6.30 -1.58 -15.47
C GLY A 64 -6.59 -0.25 -16.17
N ASP A 65 -7.84 0.20 -16.07
CA ASP A 65 -8.32 1.46 -16.65
C ASP A 65 -7.97 2.69 -15.80
N GLU A 66 -7.49 2.49 -14.58
CA GLU A 66 -7.12 3.59 -13.69
C GLU A 66 -5.77 4.20 -14.06
N SER A 67 -5.65 5.50 -13.80
CA SER A 67 -4.43 6.23 -14.13
C SER A 67 -3.27 5.75 -13.24
N ARG A 68 -2.12 5.56 -13.89
CA ARG A 68 -0.89 5.28 -13.16
C ARG A 68 -0.46 6.54 -12.41
N SER A 69 -0.36 6.42 -11.08
CA SER A 69 0.00 7.52 -10.19
C SER A 69 1.01 7.04 -9.16
N ASP A 70 1.71 7.98 -8.52
CA ASP A 70 2.61 7.68 -7.42
C ASP A 70 1.80 7.25 -6.19
N GLN A 71 2.27 6.18 -5.53
CA GLN A 71 1.63 5.60 -4.36
C GLN A 71 2.37 6.10 -3.11
N LEU A 72 1.75 7.03 -2.39
CA LEU A 72 2.38 7.80 -1.31
C LEU A 72 2.26 7.13 0.06
N CYS A 73 1.22 6.31 0.24
CA CYS A 73 0.99 5.51 1.43
C CYS A 73 0.36 4.17 1.06
N VAL A 74 0.39 3.23 2.01
CA VAL A 74 -0.15 1.89 1.86
C VAL A 74 -0.63 1.39 3.21
N SER A 75 -1.74 0.64 3.22
CA SER A 75 -2.28 -0.06 4.39
C SER A 75 -2.91 -1.39 3.99
N TYR A 76 -2.73 -2.44 4.80
CA TYR A 76 -3.52 -3.67 4.67
C TYR A 76 -4.87 -3.58 5.40
N LEU A 77 -5.94 -3.94 4.69
CA LEU A 77 -7.26 -4.15 5.27
C LEU A 77 -7.33 -5.51 5.99
N PRO A 78 -8.30 -5.70 6.90
CA PRO A 78 -8.48 -6.96 7.62
C PRO A 78 -8.80 -8.17 6.73
N ASP A 79 -9.26 -7.93 5.50
CA ASP A 79 -9.57 -8.96 4.50
C ASP A 79 -8.42 -9.19 3.50
N SER A 80 -7.19 -8.82 3.88
CA SER A 80 -5.96 -8.94 3.08
C SER A 80 -5.91 -8.11 1.79
N ARG A 81 -6.94 -7.31 1.50
CA ARG A 81 -6.83 -6.28 0.46
C ARG A 81 -5.87 -5.19 0.91
N VAL A 82 -5.26 -4.51 -0.05
CA VAL A 82 -4.36 -3.39 0.21
C VAL A 82 -5.05 -2.10 -0.24
N VAL A 83 -4.90 -1.02 0.53
CA VAL A 83 -5.29 0.32 0.11
C VAL A 83 -4.03 1.15 -0.06
N THR A 84 -3.97 1.94 -1.13
CA THR A 84 -2.93 2.94 -1.32
C THR A 84 -3.53 4.31 -1.57
N GLY A 85 -2.84 5.33 -1.07
CA GLY A 85 -3.13 6.72 -1.40
C GLY A 85 -2.29 7.23 -2.56
N THR A 86 -2.92 7.89 -3.52
CA THR A 86 -2.24 8.41 -4.71
C THR A 86 -1.84 9.88 -4.57
N ALA A 87 -0.88 10.32 -5.38
CA ALA A 87 -0.51 11.74 -5.49
C ALA A 87 -1.63 12.63 -6.06
N SER A 88 -2.61 12.04 -6.74
CA SER A 88 -3.78 12.74 -7.30
C SER A 88 -4.99 12.79 -6.35
N GLY A 89 -4.84 12.32 -5.10
CA GLY A 89 -5.91 12.39 -4.11
C GLY A 89 -6.96 11.27 -4.22
N HIS A 90 -6.59 10.13 -4.80
CA HIS A 90 -7.44 8.95 -4.88
C HIS A 90 -6.98 7.90 -3.88
N LEU A 91 -7.89 6.99 -3.51
CA LEU A 91 -7.54 5.72 -2.88
C LEU A 91 -7.72 4.60 -3.90
N TYR A 92 -6.71 3.75 -4.06
CA TYR A 92 -6.82 2.52 -4.83
C TYR A 92 -6.85 1.32 -3.90
N VAL A 93 -7.83 0.44 -4.12
CA VAL A 93 -7.99 -0.82 -3.39
C VAL A 93 -7.54 -1.95 -4.29
N TRP A 94 -6.61 -2.75 -3.78
CA TRP A 94 -5.95 -3.81 -4.51
C TRP A 94 -6.35 -5.16 -3.96
N ASN A 95 -6.63 -6.09 -4.87
CA ASN A 95 -6.75 -7.50 -4.57
C ASN A 95 -5.92 -8.30 -5.58
N GLU A 96 -5.11 -9.25 -5.10
CA GLU A 96 -4.24 -10.07 -5.96
C GLU A 96 -3.41 -9.25 -6.97
N ALA A 97 -2.84 -8.13 -6.52
CA ALA A 97 -2.08 -7.19 -7.34
C ALA A 97 -2.86 -6.50 -8.48
N LYS A 98 -4.19 -6.44 -8.42
CA LYS A 98 -5.04 -5.70 -9.36
C LYS A 98 -5.88 -4.69 -8.61
N ILE A 99 -6.11 -3.52 -9.21
CA ILE A 99 -7.10 -2.57 -8.67
C ILE A 99 -8.48 -3.19 -8.83
N VAL A 100 -9.21 -3.29 -7.72
CA VAL A 100 -10.62 -3.75 -7.67
C VAL A 100 -11.58 -2.62 -7.36
N THR A 101 -11.10 -1.52 -6.78
CA THR A 101 -11.90 -0.34 -6.48
C THR A 101 -11.00 0.89 -6.51
N ALA A 102 -11.49 1.98 -7.12
CA ALA A 102 -10.87 3.29 -7.05
C ALA A 102 -11.85 4.28 -6.43
N ILE A 103 -11.48 4.87 -5.30
CA ILE A 103 -12.26 5.92 -4.64
C ILE A 103 -11.61 7.24 -5.06
N LYS A 104 -12.29 7.96 -5.94
CA LYS A 104 -11.76 9.17 -6.58
C LYS A 104 -12.01 10.40 -5.71
N ASP A 105 -11.16 11.39 -5.90
CA ASP A 105 -11.28 12.73 -5.32
C ASP A 105 -11.53 12.74 -3.80
N VAL A 106 -10.82 11.87 -3.06
CA VAL A 106 -10.92 11.77 -1.59
C VAL A 106 -10.35 13.04 -0.94
N HIS A 107 -9.22 13.50 -1.46
CA HIS A 107 -8.57 14.76 -1.11
C HIS A 107 -8.29 15.55 -2.41
N PRO A 108 -8.23 16.90 -2.37
CA PRO A 108 -7.91 17.72 -3.54
C PRO A 108 -6.44 17.60 -3.99
N GLY A 109 -5.59 16.96 -3.17
CA GLY A 109 -4.21 16.64 -3.48
C GLY A 109 -3.82 15.29 -2.87
N GLY A 110 -2.52 15.00 -2.83
CA GLY A 110 -2.01 13.69 -2.48
C GLY A 110 -2.54 13.13 -1.16
N VAL A 111 -2.89 11.85 -1.14
CA VAL A 111 -3.22 11.14 0.09
C VAL A 111 -1.91 10.66 0.71
N LEU A 112 -1.48 11.32 1.78
CA LEU A 112 -0.15 11.15 2.38
C LEU A 112 -0.06 9.97 3.35
N VAL A 113 -1.17 9.62 3.98
CA VAL A 113 -1.26 8.55 4.96
C VAL A 113 -2.62 7.86 4.89
N THR A 114 -2.60 6.55 5.10
CA THR A 114 -3.77 5.73 5.37
C THR A 114 -3.52 4.93 6.64
N GLU A 115 -4.54 4.72 7.45
CA GLU A 115 -4.45 3.92 8.67
C GLU A 115 -5.75 3.13 8.86
N VAL A 116 -5.62 1.83 9.13
CA VAL A 116 -6.78 0.95 9.38
C VAL A 116 -7.09 0.92 10.86
N TYR A 117 -8.37 1.06 11.19
CA TYR A 117 -8.87 1.04 12.57
C TYR A 117 -10.11 0.15 12.68
N PRO A 118 -10.58 -0.21 13.89
CA PRO A 118 -11.69 -1.16 14.05
C PRO A 118 -13.00 -0.81 13.32
N GLY A 119 -13.22 0.48 13.00
CA GLY A 119 -14.40 0.95 12.27
C GLY A 119 -14.23 1.08 10.76
N GLY A 120 -13.02 0.96 10.21
CA GLY A 120 -12.76 1.14 8.77
C GLY A 120 -11.36 1.69 8.48
N LEU A 121 -11.30 2.75 7.70
CA LEU A 121 -10.05 3.37 7.23
C LEU A 121 -10.05 4.89 7.52
N LEU A 122 -8.90 5.43 7.89
CA LEU A 122 -8.60 6.86 7.91
C LEU A 122 -7.68 7.19 6.73
N SER A 123 -7.89 8.33 6.08
CA SER A 123 -6.94 8.91 5.12
C SER A 123 -6.60 10.35 5.49
N GLY A 124 -5.34 10.73 5.38
CA GLY A 124 -4.88 12.11 5.57
C GLY A 124 -4.31 12.68 4.28
N GLY A 125 -4.73 13.89 3.91
CA GLY A 125 -4.36 14.54 2.66
C GLY A 125 -3.39 15.71 2.81
N THR A 126 -2.84 16.17 1.68
CA THR A 126 -2.06 17.42 1.61
C THR A 126 -2.86 18.67 1.96
N ASP A 127 -4.18 18.57 1.97
CA ASP A 127 -5.12 19.62 2.40
C ASP A 127 -5.20 19.79 3.92
N GLY A 128 -4.49 18.96 4.69
CA GLY A 128 -4.53 18.96 6.14
C GLY A 128 -5.74 18.25 6.73
N ASN A 129 -6.65 17.73 5.89
CA ASN A 129 -7.85 17.06 6.35
C ASN A 129 -7.62 15.57 6.59
N VAL A 130 -8.43 15.01 7.48
CA VAL A 130 -8.56 13.57 7.70
C VAL A 130 -9.96 13.13 7.27
N THR A 131 -10.03 12.19 6.33
CA THR A 131 -11.29 11.57 5.90
C THR A 131 -11.46 10.20 6.52
N LEU A 132 -12.66 9.95 7.07
CA LEU A 132 -13.08 8.71 7.69
C LEU A 132 -13.90 7.88 6.72
N PHE A 133 -13.60 6.58 6.68
CA PHE A 133 -14.34 5.58 5.92
C PHE A 133 -14.82 4.46 6.83
N ASP A 134 -15.99 3.91 6.49
CA ASP A 134 -16.47 2.68 7.11
C ASP A 134 -15.72 1.44 6.60
N LYS A 135 -16.11 0.25 7.07
CA LYS A 135 -15.50 -1.04 6.67
C LYS A 135 -15.73 -1.38 5.19
N GLN A 136 -16.76 -0.82 4.58
CA GLN A 136 -17.08 -0.97 3.16
C GLN A 136 -16.37 0.08 2.31
N LEU A 137 -15.56 0.95 2.93
CA LEU A 137 -14.86 2.07 2.33
C LEU A 137 -15.80 3.15 1.78
N ASN A 138 -17.00 3.29 2.35
CA ASN A 138 -17.83 4.46 2.09
C ASN A 138 -17.34 5.63 2.95
N LYS A 139 -17.26 6.83 2.37
CA LYS A 139 -16.90 8.04 3.10
C LYS A 139 -17.96 8.35 4.16
N VAL A 140 -17.53 8.50 5.41
CA VAL A 140 -18.38 8.83 6.56
C VAL A 140 -18.33 10.32 6.86
N SER A 141 -17.12 10.87 7.02
CA SER A 141 -16.92 12.28 7.36
C SER A 141 -15.52 12.76 6.99
N THR A 142 -15.32 14.07 6.94
CA THR A 142 -13.99 14.69 6.84
C THR A 142 -13.84 15.69 7.99
N VAL A 143 -12.68 15.67 8.65
CA VAL A 143 -12.32 16.56 9.76
C VAL A 143 -11.10 17.37 9.35
N SER A 144 -11.07 18.65 9.71
CA SER A 144 -9.99 19.61 9.45
C SER A 144 -9.26 20.00 10.72
#